data_AF-A0A5J6DQM4-F1
#
_entry.id   AF-A0A5J6DQM4-F1
#
_cell.length_a   1.000
_cell.length_b   1.000
_cell.length_c   1.000
_cell.angle_alpha   90.00
_cell.angle_beta   90.00
_cell.angle_gamma   90.00
#
_symmetry.space_group_name_H-M   'P 1'
#
loop_
_entity.id
_entity.type
_entity.pdbx_description
1 polymer ?
#
loop_
_entity_poly.entity_id
_entity_poly.type
_entity_poly.pdbx_seq_one_letter_code
_entity_poly.pdbx_strand_id
1 'polypeptide(L)'
;CYVRGNSKDHSIGPLPNVVQHFVDQGKVILVLGRMHLNKSTAMKRIKENAFVFLVDNLSKDDPFLLYAALASGNDAKFVSLDLMREHICLIDDTTVRKLFHRWQLSHQYLFSIDRNTKRFELQEPKKYQFNAQMT
;
A
#
# COMPACT_ATOMS: atom_id res chain seq x y z
N CYS A 1 0.98 7.55 -4.68
CA CYS A 1 1.42 6.43 -3.83
C CYS A 1 0.41 6.22 -2.72
N TYR A 2 -0.08 5.00 -2.52
CA TYR A 2 -0.99 4.68 -1.42
C TYR A 2 -0.26 4.06 -0.25
N VAL A 3 -0.66 4.38 0.97
CA VAL A 3 -0.12 3.71 2.16
C VAL A 3 -1.25 3.15 3.01
N ARG A 4 -1.18 1.84 3.29
CA ARG A 4 -2.08 1.15 4.22
C ARG A 4 -1.42 0.99 5.59
N GLY A 5 -2.05 1.54 6.62
CA GLY A 5 -1.66 1.30 8.02
C GLY A 5 -2.05 -0.11 8.48
N ASN A 6 -1.14 -0.84 9.15
CA ASN A 6 -1.46 -2.13 9.74
C ASN A 6 -2.10 -1.94 11.13
N SER A 7 -3.23 -2.60 11.35
CA SER A 7 -4.26 -2.27 12.36
C SER A 7 -4.17 -3.11 13.65
N LYS A 8 -3.06 -3.79 13.92
CA LYS A 8 -2.94 -4.67 15.10
C LYS A 8 -2.41 -3.98 16.36
N ASP A 9 -1.96 -2.73 16.27
CA ASP A 9 -1.42 -1.99 17.40
C ASP A 9 -1.90 -0.53 17.36
N HIS A 10 -2.16 0.08 18.52
CA HIS A 10 -2.59 1.49 18.61
C HIS A 10 -1.51 2.49 18.18
N SER A 11 -0.33 2.00 17.79
CA SER A 11 0.76 2.79 17.26
C SER A 11 0.61 2.98 15.75
N ILE A 12 0.84 4.22 15.28
CA ILE A 12 0.83 4.57 13.84
C ILE A 12 1.95 3.85 13.04
N GLY A 13 2.84 3.12 13.72
CA GLY A 13 3.84 2.26 13.10
C GLY A 13 4.76 3.02 12.13
N PRO A 14 5.18 2.40 11.02
CA PRO A 14 6.10 3.00 10.05
C PRO A 14 5.43 3.99 9.07
N LEU A 15 4.12 4.20 9.18
CA LEU A 15 3.34 5.02 8.24
C LEU A 15 3.93 6.43 8.01
N PRO A 16 4.40 7.18 9.03
CA PRO A 16 4.99 8.51 8.82
C PRO A 16 6.29 8.46 8.01
N ASN A 17 7.10 7.41 8.20
CA ASN A 17 8.35 7.22 7.46
C ASN A 17 8.06 6.89 5.99
N VAL A 18 7.04 6.06 5.73
CA VAL A 18 6.59 5.76 4.37
C VAL A 18 6.11 7.04 3.67
N VAL A 19 5.26 7.84 4.35
CA VAL A 19 4.75 9.10 3.78
C VAL A 19 5.91 10.03 3.48
N GLN A 20 6.82 10.25 4.44
CA GLN A 20 7.97 11.13 4.25
C GLN A 20 8.83 10.70 3.06
N HIS A 21 9.13 9.41 2.92
CA HIS A 21 9.92 8.88 1.81
C HIS A 21 9.35 9.28 0.43
N PHE A 22 8.03 9.26 0.27
CA PHE A 22 7.39 9.63 -0.98
C PHE A 22 7.17 11.14 -1.14
N VAL A 23 7.05 11.88 -0.05
CA VAL A 23 7.04 13.36 -0.05
C VAL A 23 8.37 13.88 -0.56
N ASP A 24 9.49 13.33 -0.09
CA ASP A 24 10.84 13.71 -0.50
C ASP A 24 11.09 13.45 -2.00
N GLN A 25 10.29 12.58 -2.62
CA GLN A 25 10.30 12.28 -4.07
C GLN A 25 9.28 13.10 -4.87
N GLY A 26 8.57 14.05 -4.23
CA GLY A 26 7.55 14.87 -4.87
C GLY A 26 6.32 14.10 -5.34
N LYS A 27 5.99 12.96 -4.71
CA LYS A 27 4.83 12.14 -5.11
C LYS A 27 3.54 12.65 -4.47
N VAL A 28 2.43 12.53 -5.19
CA VAL A 28 1.09 12.67 -4.63
C VAL A 28 0.72 11.42 -3.84
N ILE A 29 0.27 11.58 -2.59
CA ILE A 29 0.05 10.48 -1.65
C ILE A 29 -1.40 10.48 -1.16
N LEU A 30 -2.03 9.30 -1.17
CA LEU A 30 -3.30 9.04 -0.49
C LEU A 30 -3.10 7.96 0.57
N VAL A 31 -3.30 8.31 1.83
CA VAL A 31 -3.29 7.37 2.96
C VAL A 31 -4.71 6.85 3.16
N LEU A 32 -4.83 5.52 3.14
CA LEU A 32 -6.08 4.83 3.44
C LEU A 32 -5.92 4.11 4.78
N GLY A 33 -6.90 4.30 5.65
CA GLY A 33 -6.87 3.66 6.96
C GLY A 33 -8.22 3.69 7.63
N ARG A 34 -8.29 3.19 8.86
CA ARG A 34 -9.53 3.17 9.63
C ARG A 34 -9.63 4.37 10.56
N MET A 35 -10.85 4.74 10.93
CA MET A 35 -11.14 5.88 11.80
C MET A 35 -10.36 5.89 13.11
N HIS A 36 -10.03 4.73 13.70
CA HIS A 36 -9.24 4.70 14.94
C HIS A 36 -7.83 5.32 14.80
N LEU A 37 -7.26 5.37 13.58
CA LEU A 37 -5.97 6.03 13.32
C LEU A 37 -6.04 7.56 13.44
N ASN A 38 -7.24 8.15 13.41
CA ASN A 38 -7.43 9.61 13.46
C ASN A 38 -7.01 10.22 14.81
N LYS A 39 -6.93 9.42 15.87
CA LYS A 39 -6.71 9.90 17.25
C LYS A 39 -5.24 10.20 17.58
N SER A 40 -4.30 9.87 16.69
CA SER A 40 -2.87 10.04 16.96
C SER A 40 -2.33 11.38 16.45
N THR A 41 -1.44 12.01 17.23
CA THR A 41 -0.75 13.25 16.86
C THR A 41 0.05 13.14 15.56
N ALA A 42 0.59 11.95 15.27
CA ALA A 42 1.30 11.70 14.01
C ALA A 42 0.39 11.80 12.77
N MET A 43 -0.93 11.60 12.94
CA MET A 43 -1.88 11.79 11.84
C MET A 43 -2.01 13.25 11.40
N LYS A 44 -1.77 14.22 12.29
CA LYS A 44 -1.76 15.65 11.91
C LYS A 44 -0.68 15.93 10.87
N ARG A 45 0.54 15.47 11.14
CA ARG A 45 1.69 15.61 10.23
C ARG A 45 1.50 14.86 8.92
N ILE A 46 0.79 13.72 8.94
CA ILE A 46 0.44 12.99 7.71
C ILE A 46 -0.54 13.80 6.86
N LYS A 47 -1.58 14.41 7.47
CA LYS A 47 -2.58 15.21 6.75
C LYS A 47 -2.02 16.47 6.09
N GLU A 48 -0.91 17.00 6.61
CA GLU A 48 -0.21 18.14 6.00
C GLU A 48 0.50 17.76 4.69
N ASN A 49 0.89 16.48 4.54
CA ASN A 49 1.74 16.02 3.44
C ASN A 49 1.05 15.02 2.51
N ALA A 50 -0.15 14.56 2.84
CA ALA A 50 -0.89 13.55 2.10
C ALA A 50 -2.40 13.74 2.23
N PHE A 51 -3.13 13.33 1.19
CA PHE A 51 -4.57 13.13 1.31
C PHE A 51 -4.83 11.95 2.25
N VAL A 52 -5.85 12.04 3.10
CA VAL A 52 -6.18 10.98 4.05
C VAL A 52 -7.66 10.65 3.92
N PHE A 53 -7.96 9.37 3.65
CA PHE A 53 -9.31 8.85 3.64
C PHE A 53 -9.44 7.75 4.68
N LEU A 54 -10.33 7.98 5.65
CA LEU A 54 -10.55 7.07 6.78
C LEU A 54 -11.90 6.37 6.64
N VAL A 55 -11.87 5.05 6.62
CA VAL A 55 -13.06 4.19 6.58
C VAL A 55 -13.47 3.77 8.00
N ASP A 56 -14.74 3.43 8.17
CA ASP A 56 -15.25 2.95 9.46
C ASP A 56 -14.53 1.65 9.87
N ASN A 57 -14.31 1.46 11.16
CA ASN A 57 -13.49 0.38 11.71
C ASN A 57 -14.02 -1.03 11.40
N LEU A 58 -15.32 -1.14 11.10
CA LEU A 58 -16.01 -2.38 10.74
C LEU A 58 -15.84 -2.74 9.24
N SER A 59 -15.32 -1.82 8.43
CA SER A 59 -15.14 -2.03 6.99
C SER A 59 -13.84 -2.80 6.69
N LYS A 60 -13.85 -3.56 5.58
CA LYS A 60 -12.61 -4.05 4.97
C LYS A 60 -12.03 -2.89 4.16
N ASP A 61 -10.80 -2.48 4.47
CA ASP A 61 -10.16 -1.31 3.80
C ASP A 61 -9.47 -1.69 2.49
N ASP A 62 -9.20 -2.98 2.30
CA ASP A 62 -8.44 -3.54 1.18
C ASP A 62 -9.10 -3.27 -0.18
N PRO A 63 -10.44 -3.38 -0.33
CA PRO A 63 -11.12 -3.03 -1.58
C PRO A 63 -10.94 -1.55 -1.94
N PHE A 64 -10.93 -0.64 -0.97
CA PHE A 64 -10.71 0.79 -1.23
C PHE A 64 -9.30 1.05 -1.73
N LEU A 65 -8.29 0.37 -1.16
CA LEU A 65 -6.91 0.44 -1.63
C LEU A 65 -6.77 -0.06 -3.07
N LEU A 66 -7.35 -1.22 -3.35
CA LEU A 66 -7.31 -1.81 -4.69
C LEU A 66 -8.02 -0.92 -5.71
N TYR A 67 -9.22 -0.45 -5.38
CA TYR A 67 -9.97 0.44 -6.24
C TYR A 67 -9.19 1.72 -6.52
N ALA A 68 -8.67 2.39 -5.50
CA ALA A 68 -7.93 3.64 -5.68
C ALA A 68 -6.68 3.44 -6.55
N ALA A 69 -5.93 2.35 -6.32
CA ALA A 69 -4.73 2.04 -7.10
C ALA A 69 -5.06 1.74 -8.57
N LEU A 70 -6.10 0.94 -8.85
CA LEU A 70 -6.50 0.60 -10.21
C LEU A 70 -7.11 1.80 -10.94
N ALA A 71 -7.98 2.57 -10.27
CA ALA A 71 -8.66 3.73 -10.86
C ALA A 71 -7.71 4.90 -11.17
N SER A 72 -6.57 4.97 -10.46
CA SER A 72 -5.57 6.03 -10.67
C SER A 72 -4.60 5.74 -11.80
N GLY A 73 -4.78 4.62 -12.50
CA GLY A 73 -4.06 4.28 -13.72
C GLY A 73 -2.74 3.55 -13.49
N ASN A 74 -2.04 3.29 -14.59
CA ASN A 74 -0.92 2.35 -14.64
C ASN A 74 0.34 2.82 -13.89
N ASP A 75 0.50 4.11 -13.64
CA ASP A 75 1.66 4.63 -12.89
C ASP A 75 1.43 4.63 -11.38
N ALA A 76 0.20 4.34 -10.93
CA ALA A 76 -0.17 4.40 -9.53
C ALA A 76 0.42 3.20 -8.76
N LYS A 77 1.20 3.49 -7.71
CA LYS A 77 1.81 2.48 -6.84
C LYS A 77 1.17 2.49 -5.46
N PHE A 78 1.19 1.34 -4.78
CA PHE A 78 0.64 1.20 -3.44
C PHE A 78 1.61 0.49 -2.50
N VAL A 79 1.50 0.76 -1.21
CA VAL A 79 2.30 0.18 -0.13
C VAL A 79 1.38 -0.60 0.79
N SER A 80 1.65 -1.89 0.94
CA SER A 80 0.89 -2.79 1.82
C SER A 80 1.73 -4.02 2.14
N LEU A 81 1.63 -4.55 3.36
CA LEU A 81 2.19 -5.87 3.72
C LEU A 81 1.25 -7.02 3.37
N ASP A 82 -0.02 -6.71 3.15
CA ASP A 82 -1.01 -7.70 2.76
C ASP A 82 -0.77 -8.11 1.30
N LEU A 83 -0.66 -9.41 1.08
CA LEU A 83 -0.52 -10.01 -0.24
C LEU A 83 -1.87 -10.19 -0.95
N MET A 84 -2.96 -9.75 -0.33
CA MET A 84 -4.32 -9.71 -0.90
C MET A 84 -4.83 -11.08 -1.35
N ARG A 85 -4.27 -12.15 -0.76
CA ARG A 85 -4.51 -13.55 -1.18
C ARG A 85 -5.99 -13.91 -1.14
N GLU A 86 -6.69 -13.49 -0.09
CA GLU A 86 -8.12 -13.74 0.07
C GLU A 86 -8.95 -13.12 -1.05
N HIS A 87 -8.59 -11.91 -1.49
CA HIS A 87 -9.31 -11.20 -2.56
C HIS A 87 -9.03 -11.83 -3.94
N ILE A 88 -7.80 -12.29 -4.18
CA ILE A 88 -7.43 -12.99 -5.42
C ILE A 88 -8.18 -14.32 -5.55
N CYS A 89 -8.37 -15.05 -4.44
CA CYS A 89 -9.09 -16.31 -4.45
C CYS A 89 -10.56 -16.18 -4.90
N LEU A 90 -11.16 -14.99 -4.75
CA LEU A 90 -12.54 -14.71 -5.17
C LEU A 90 -12.69 -14.49 -6.69
N ILE A 91 -11.60 -14.31 -7.42
CA ILE A 91 -11.63 -14.09 -8.87
C ILE A 91 -11.67 -15.47 -9.54
N ASP A 92 -12.78 -15.93 -10.10
CA ASP A 92 -12.81 -17.31 -10.68
C ASP A 92 -11.94 -17.47 -11.94
N ASP A 93 -11.80 -16.41 -12.73
CA ASP A 93 -11.02 -16.44 -13.96
C ASP A 93 -9.51 -16.48 -13.68
N THR A 94 -8.88 -17.61 -14.04
CA THR A 94 -7.43 -17.83 -13.89
C THR A 94 -6.57 -16.83 -14.68
N THR A 95 -7.06 -16.32 -15.80
CA THR A 95 -6.39 -15.30 -16.62
C THR A 95 -6.36 -13.97 -15.89
N VAL A 96 -7.49 -13.58 -15.32
CA VAL A 96 -7.61 -12.36 -14.50
C VAL A 96 -6.75 -12.47 -13.24
N ARG A 97 -6.73 -13.63 -12.58
CA ARG A 97 -5.82 -13.88 -11.44
C ARG A 97 -4.34 -13.67 -11.81
N LYS A 98 -3.90 -14.23 -12.95
CA LYS A 98 -2.52 -14.06 -13.45
C LYS A 98 -2.21 -12.59 -13.75
N LEU A 99 -3.15 -11.88 -14.38
CA LEU A 99 -3.01 -10.46 -14.69
C LEU A 99 -2.90 -9.63 -13.41
N PHE A 100 -3.77 -9.88 -12.43
CA PHE A 100 -3.73 -9.22 -11.13
C PHE A 100 -2.41 -9.48 -10.41
N HIS A 101 -1.94 -10.72 -10.38
CA HIS A 101 -0.66 -11.05 -9.74
C HIS A 101 0.52 -10.32 -10.41
N ARG A 102 0.52 -10.22 -11.75
CA ARG A 102 1.55 -9.44 -12.48
C ARG A 102 1.46 -7.94 -12.17
N TRP A 103 0.25 -7.39 -12.11
CA TRP A 103 0.02 -6.01 -11.71
C TRP A 103 0.51 -5.79 -10.27
N GLN A 104 0.11 -6.62 -9.33
CA GLN A 104 0.53 -6.55 -7.92
C GLN A 104 2.05 -6.54 -7.79
N LEU A 105 2.77 -7.48 -8.41
CA LEU A 105 4.24 -7.55 -8.34
C LEU A 105 4.96 -6.31 -8.88
N SER A 106 4.33 -5.60 -9.83
CA SER A 106 4.89 -4.40 -10.46
C SER A 106 4.42 -3.10 -9.82
N HIS A 107 3.45 -3.14 -8.91
CA HIS A 107 2.83 -1.94 -8.32
C HIS A 107 2.89 -1.88 -6.78
N GLN A 108 3.08 -3.04 -6.12
CA GLN A 108 3.14 -3.15 -4.67
C GLN A 108 4.55 -2.92 -4.14
N TYR A 109 4.69 -1.90 -3.30
CA TYR A 109 5.81 -1.73 -2.41
C TYR A 109 5.57 -2.53 -1.12
N LEU A 110 6.60 -3.23 -0.66
CA LEU A 110 6.63 -3.84 0.66
C LEU A 110 7.51 -2.98 1.58
N PHE A 111 7.38 -3.17 2.89
CA PHE A 111 8.30 -2.55 3.84
C PHE A 111 8.67 -3.54 4.95
N SER A 112 9.82 -3.30 5.57
CA SER A 112 10.26 -4.01 6.75
C SER A 112 10.81 -3.03 7.77
N ILE A 113 10.70 -3.42 9.05
CA ILE A 113 11.40 -2.76 10.14
C ILE A 113 12.45 -3.75 10.61
N ASP A 114 13.71 -3.40 10.47
CA ASP A 114 14.80 -4.18 11.03
C ASP A 114 14.68 -4.15 12.56
N ARG A 115 14.62 -5.33 13.19
CA ARG A 115 14.44 -5.45 14.65
C ARG A 115 15.66 -5.00 15.43
N ASN A 116 16.85 -5.07 14.84
CA ASN A 116 18.11 -4.75 15.49
C ASN A 116 18.40 -3.25 15.38
N THR A 117 18.27 -2.69 14.18
CA THR A 117 18.60 -1.27 13.93
C THR A 117 17.41 -0.34 14.08
N LYS A 118 16.19 -0.89 14.19
CA LYS A 118 14.91 -0.14 14.12
C LYS A 118 14.77 0.71 12.87
N ARG A 119 15.54 0.41 11.82
CA ARG A 119 15.49 1.13 10.55
C ARG A 119 14.30 0.63 9.73
N PHE A 120 13.65 1.60 9.10
CA PHE A 120 12.59 1.36 8.14
C PHE A 120 13.23 1.17 6.76
N GLU A 121 12.86 0.10 6.07
CA GLU A 121 13.29 -0.18 4.71
C GLU A 121 12.07 -0.38 3.82
N LEU A 122 12.10 0.27 2.64
CA LEU A 122 11.07 0.15 1.63
C LEU A 122 11.62 -0.70 0.47
N GLN A 123 10.86 -1.72 0.08
CA GLN A 123 11.21 -2.61 -1.02
C GLN A 123 10.41 -2.19 -2.27
N GLU A 124 11.14 -1.83 -3.33
CA GLU A 124 10.53 -1.44 -4.60
C GLU A 124 9.86 -2.63 -5.31
N PRO A 125 8.78 -2.39 -6.07
CA PRO A 125 8.21 -3.39 -6.96
C PRO A 125 9.24 -3.83 -8.02
N LYS A 126 9.13 -5.08 -8.48
CA LYS A 126 10.03 -5.60 -9.51
C LYS A 126 9.76 -4.87 -10.84
N LYS A 127 10.82 -4.33 -11.45
CA LYS A 127 10.76 -3.59 -12.73
C LYS A 127 10.63 -4.52 -13.96
N TYR A 128 10.96 -5.80 -13.84
CA TYR A 128 11.00 -6.73 -14.97
C TYR A 128 9.71 -7.56 -15.09
N GLN A 129 9.14 -7.57 -16.30
CA GLN A 129 8.09 -8.52 -16.69
C GLN A 129 8.70 -9.93 -16.79
N PHE A 130 8.18 -10.88 -16.04
CA PHE A 130 8.41 -12.31 -16.27
C PHE A 130 7.64 -12.74 -17.53
N ASN A 131 8.12 -12.33 -18.70
CA ASN A 131 7.75 -13.01 -19.93
C ASN A 131 8.91 -13.95 -20.25
N ALA A 132 8.65 -15.25 -20.36
CA ALA A 132 9.57 -16.12 -21.08
C ALA A 132 9.62 -15.61 -22.52
N GLN A 133 10.68 -14.89 -22.87
CA GLN A 133 10.92 -14.52 -24.26
C GLN A 133 11.34 -15.81 -24.96
N MET A 134 10.45 -16.38 -25.76
CA MET A 134 10.85 -17.42 -26.71
C MET A 134 11.69 -16.74 -27.78
N THR A 135 13.01 -16.86 -27.67
CA THR A 135 13.98 -16.67 -28.76
C THR A 135 14.06 -17.93 -29.60
#